data_AF-A0A1I4LK77-F1
#
_entry.id   AF-A0A1I4LK77-F1
#
_cell.length_a   1.000
_cell.length_b   1.000
_cell.length_c   1.000
_cell.angle_alpha   90.00
_cell.angle_beta   90.00
_cell.angle_gamma   90.00
#
_symmetry.space_group_name_H-M   'P 1'
#
loop_
_entity.id
_entity.type
_entity.pdbx_description
1 polymer ?
#
loop_
_entity_poly.entity_id
_entity_poly.type
_entity_poly.pdbx_seq_one_letter_code
_entity_poly.pdbx_strand_id
1 'polypeptide(L)' 'MKELTMDSKEFKRIQQNLHLENLTLHPSLQKKVIELINSNVTITQHMIKEILSGN' A
#
# COMPACT_ATOMS: atom_id res chain seq x y z
N MET A 1 -6.63 0.77 -13.96
CA MET A 1 -5.77 -0.36 -13.54
C MET A 1 -6.66 -1.52 -13.11
N LYS A 2 -6.16 -2.76 -13.03
CA LYS A 2 -6.88 -3.82 -12.30
C LYS A 2 -6.85 -3.48 -10.81
N GLU A 3 -7.94 -3.77 -10.09
CA GLU A 3 -7.97 -3.58 -8.63
C GLU A 3 -6.89 -4.44 -7.97
N LEU A 4 -6.06 -3.80 -7.15
CA LEU A 4 -5.09 -4.46 -6.32
C LEU A 4 -5.83 -5.07 -5.13
N THR A 5 -5.57 -6.35 -4.83
CA THR A 5 -6.13 -7.02 -3.65
C THR A 5 -5.00 -7.59 -2.81
N MET A 6 -5.27 -7.84 -1.53
CA MET A 6 -4.29 -8.46 -0.62
C MET A 6 -3.80 -9.82 -1.16
N ASP A 7 -4.66 -10.54 -1.87
CA ASP A 7 -4.35 -11.85 -2.43
C ASP A 7 -3.69 -11.81 -3.81
N SER A 8 -3.65 -10.62 -4.45
CA SER A 8 -3.08 -10.44 -5.77
C SER A 8 -1.60 -10.78 -5.79
N LYS A 9 -1.14 -11.31 -6.93
CA LYS A 9 0.27 -11.65 -7.13
C LYS A 9 1.14 -10.40 -7.04
N GLU A 10 0.62 -9.28 -7.53
CA GLU A 10 1.25 -7.97 -7.51
C GLU A 10 1.49 -7.49 -6.08
N PHE A 11 0.46 -7.54 -5.22
CA PHE A 11 0.60 -7.10 -3.82
C PHE A 11 1.57 -8.01 -3.05
N LYS A 12 1.48 -9.33 -3.23
CA LYS A 12 2.43 -10.28 -2.65
C LYS A 12 3.88 -10.00 -3.07
N ARG A 13 4.09 -9.61 -4.33
CA ARG A 13 5.42 -9.21 -4.84
C ARG A 13 5.93 -7.94 -4.16
N ILE A 14 5.07 -6.94 -3.95
CA ILE A 14 5.42 -5.72 -3.22
C ILE A 14 5.84 -6.08 -1.78
N GLN A 15 5.08 -6.93 -1.09
CA GLN A 15 5.43 -7.37 0.26
C GLN A 15 6.77 -8.11 0.32
N GLN A 16 7.04 -9.00 -0.65
CA GLN A 16 8.32 -9.69 -0.76
C GLN A 16 9.49 -8.70 -0.95
N ASN A 17 9.33 -7.73 -1.84
CA ASN A 17 10.37 -6.72 -2.08
C ASN A 17 10.67 -5.90 -0.82
N LEU A 18 9.62 -5.44 -0.11
CA LEU A 18 9.79 -4.74 1.16
C LEU A 18 10.54 -5.61 2.16
N HIS A 19 10.18 -6.89 2.27
CA HIS A 19 10.84 -7.81 3.18
C HIS A 19 12.33 -8.01 2.86
N LEU A 20 12.71 -8.08 1.58
CA LEU A 20 14.11 -8.14 1.15
C LEU A 20 14.92 -6.90 1.56
N GLU A 21 14.25 -5.76 1.72
CA GLU A 21 14.83 -4.50 2.21
C GLU A 21 14.70 -4.32 3.74
N ASN A 22 14.30 -5.36 4.48
CA ASN A 22 13.99 -5.32 5.92
C ASN A 22 12.87 -4.33 6.28
N LEU A 23 11.98 -4.03 5.33
CA LEU A 23 10.81 -3.19 5.54
C LEU A 23 9.57 -4.07 5.70
N THR A 24 8.63 -3.62 6.54
CA THR A 24 7.33 -4.27 6.68
C THR A 24 6.23 -3.20 6.77
N LEU A 25 5.07 -3.50 6.20
CA LEU A 25 3.87 -2.68 6.37
C LEU A 25 2.98 -3.38 7.39
N HIS A 26 2.51 -2.65 8.40
CA HIS A 26 1.53 -3.19 9.34
C HIS A 26 0.22 -3.54 8.59
N PRO A 27 -0.52 -4.62 8.96
CA PRO A 27 -1.73 -5.03 8.25
C PRO A 27 -2.79 -3.92 8.07
N SER A 28 -2.94 -3.02 9.05
CA SER A 28 -3.84 -1.87 8.93
C SER A 28 -3.41 -0.88 7.85
N LEU A 29 -2.10 -0.68 7.70
CA LEU A 29 -1.51 0.20 6.69
C LEU A 29 -1.60 -0.43 5.29
N GLN A 30 -1.44 -1.75 5.19
CA GLN A 30 -1.62 -2.50 3.94
C GLN A 30 -3.01 -2.26 3.32
N LYS A 31 -4.07 -2.33 4.14
CA LYS A 31 -5.44 -2.08 3.71
C LYS A 31 -5.62 -0.64 3.19
N LYS A 32 -5.16 0.36 3.95
CA LYS A 32 -5.23 1.78 3.55
C LYS A 32 -4.48 2.05 2.24
N VAL A 33 -3.32 1.43 2.04
CA VAL A 33 -2.52 1.57 0.81
C VAL A 33 -3.25 0.96 -0.39
N ILE A 34 -3.88 -0.21 -0.23
CA ILE A 34 -4.68 -0.82 -1.30
C ILE A 34 -5.88 0.06 -1.66
N GLU A 35 -6.60 0.56 -0.66
CA GLU A 35 -7.74 1.48 -0.87
C GLU A 35 -7.29 2.74 -1.63
N LEU A 36 -6.15 3.33 -1.24
CA LEU A 36 -5.59 4.50 -1.91
C LEU A 36 -5.24 4.19 -3.38
N ILE A 37 -4.54 3.09 -3.65
CA ILE A 37 -4.14 2.70 -5.02
C ILE A 37 -5.37 2.45 -5.89
N ASN A 38 -6.39 1.79 -5.35
CA ASN A 38 -7.61 1.47 -6.08
C ASN A 38 -8.54 2.66 -6.29
N SER A 39 -8.40 3.73 -5.51
CA SER A 39 -9.26 4.93 -5.63
C SER A 39 -9.06 5.71 -6.94
N ASN A 40 -8.08 5.33 -7.78
CA ASN A 40 -7.74 5.97 -9.06
C ASN A 40 -7.44 7.49 -8.95
N VAL A 41 -7.24 8.00 -7.74
CA VAL A 41 -6.80 9.38 -7.51
C VAL A 41 -5.29 9.47 -7.69
N THR A 42 -4.81 10.65 -8.06
CA THR A 42 -3.38 10.93 -8.10
C THR A 42 -2.81 10.82 -6.69
N ILE A 43 -1.93 9.84 -6.46
CA ILE A 43 -1.26 9.67 -5.18
C ILE A 43 -0.23 10.80 -5.01
N THR A 44 -0.43 11.63 -4.00
CA THR A 44 0.48 12.74 -3.67
C THR A 44 1.28 12.44 -2.41
N GLN A 45 2.42 13.14 -2.24
CA GLN A 45 3.20 13.04 -1.00
C GLN A 45 2.39 13.41 0.25
N HIS A 46 1.44 14.33 0.11
CA HIS A 46 0.58 14.75 1.23
C HIS A 46 -0.31 13.59 1.69
N MET A 47 -0.99 12.90 0.78
CA MET A 47 -1.82 11.73 1.09
C MET A 47 -1.03 10.60 1.75
N ILE A 48 0.20 10.34 1.27
CA ILE A 48 1.07 9.33 1.88
C ILE A 48 1.40 9.71 3.33
N LYS A 49 1.72 10.98 3.58
CA LYS A 49 2.00 11.46 4.94
C LYS A 49 0.80 11.33 5.86
N GLU A 50 -0.41 11.64 5.39
CA GLU A 50 -1.64 11.48 6.17
C GLU A 50 -1.84 10.02 6.60
N ILE A 51 -1.68 9.09 5.65
CA ILE A 51 -1.84 7.65 5.91
C ILE A 51 -0.80 7.13 6.92
N LEU A 52 0.45 7.59 6.84
CA LEU A 52 1.53 7.19 7.75
C LEU A 52 1.42 7.86 9.13
N SER A 53 0.81 9.04 9.22
CA SER A 53 0.70 9.80 10.47
C SER A 53 -0.44 9.31 11.38
N GLY A 54 -1.26 8.38 10.92
CA GLY A 54 -2.25 7.69 11.76
C GLY A 54 -3.48 8.51 12.19
N ASN A 55 -3.74 9.65 11.54
CA ASN A 55 -4.99 10.40 11.71
C ASN A 55 -6.14 9.80 10.89
#